data_AF-A0A6J8A1U0-F1
#
_entry.id   AF-A0A6J8A1U0-F1
#
_cell.length_a   1.000
_cell.length_b   1.000
_cell.length_c   1.000
_cell.angle_alpha   90.00
_cell.angle_beta   90.00
_cell.angle_gamma   90.00
#
_symmetry.space_group_name_H-M   'P 1'
#
loop_
_entity.id
_entity.type
_entity.pdbx_description
1 polymer ?
#
loop_
_entity_poly.entity_id
_entity_poly.type
_entity_poly.pdbx_seq_one_letter_code
_entity_poly.pdbx_strand_id
1 'polypeptide(L)'
;MTKWISNSPLVIKSIPEEERSKEVKQWSLEDDLPVERALELSAKEKIATRRSILSITSSVYDPLGIISPYVLNAKSILQGLCRQGFSWDKELTGTDLKKWNDWLDQLSDLENVRIDRCYKPKNFGKVVSSQLHCFSDASEIGYEWYFIYALLMMKE
;
A
#
# COMPACT_ATOMS: atom_id res chain seq x y z
N MET A 1 -14.37 2.72 20.90
CA MET A 1 -14.54 1.34 20.38
C MET A 1 -13.16 0.87 19.95
N THR A 2 -12.38 0.35 20.87
CA THR A 2 -11.01 -0.11 20.58
C THR A 2 -11.08 -1.62 20.44
N LYS A 3 -11.02 -2.12 19.21
CA LYS A 3 -11.01 -3.56 18.94
C LYS A 3 -9.57 -3.92 18.59
N TRP A 4 -8.95 -4.75 19.40
CA TRP A 4 -7.55 -5.10 19.22
C TRP A 4 -7.40 -6.31 18.29
N ILE A 5 -6.35 -6.25 17.47
CA ILE A 5 -5.89 -7.32 16.59
C ILE A 5 -4.36 -7.40 16.68
N SER A 6 -3.82 -8.61 16.69
CA SER A 6 -2.39 -8.87 16.75
C SER A 6 -2.06 -10.14 15.99
N ASN A 7 -0.89 -10.16 15.35
CA ASN A 7 -0.33 -11.30 14.63
C ASN A 7 0.39 -12.30 15.54
N SER A 8 0.37 -12.10 16.87
CA SER A 8 0.95 -13.03 17.84
C SER A 8 -0.15 -13.68 18.66
N PRO A 9 -0.29 -15.02 18.65
CA PRO A 9 -1.28 -15.72 19.48
C PRO A 9 -1.09 -15.45 20.97
N LEU A 10 0.16 -15.22 21.39
CA LEU A 10 0.49 -14.88 22.77
C LEU A 10 -0.06 -13.50 23.16
N VAL A 11 0.03 -12.54 22.25
CA VAL A 11 -0.50 -11.18 22.47
C VAL A 11 -2.02 -11.18 22.43
N ILE A 12 -2.66 -11.87 21.47
CA ILE A 12 -4.13 -12.01 21.45
C ILE A 12 -4.65 -12.68 22.72
N LYS A 13 -3.99 -13.73 23.21
CA LYS A 13 -4.37 -14.41 24.45
C LYS A 13 -4.25 -13.50 25.68
N SER A 14 -3.35 -12.52 25.67
CA SER A 14 -3.20 -11.55 26.77
C SER A 14 -4.28 -10.47 26.81
N ILE A 15 -5.10 -10.32 25.76
CA ILE A 15 -6.15 -9.31 25.66
C ILE A 15 -7.51 -9.92 26.05
N PRO A 16 -8.32 -9.27 26.90
CA PRO A 16 -9.68 -9.73 27.26
C PRO A 16 -10.57 -9.94 26.04
N GLU A 17 -11.46 -10.94 26.07
CA GLU A 17 -12.28 -11.32 24.91
C GLU A 17 -13.25 -10.22 24.47
N GLU A 18 -13.66 -9.37 25.40
CA GLU A 18 -14.56 -8.24 25.18
C GLU A 18 -13.91 -7.14 24.34
N GLU A 19 -12.58 -7.07 24.32
CA GLU A 19 -11.79 -6.08 23.58
C GLU A 19 -11.25 -6.62 22.25
N ARG A 20 -11.47 -7.91 21.94
CA ARG A 20 -11.01 -8.52 20.68
C ARG A 20 -11.94 -8.17 19.51
N SER A 21 -11.37 -8.01 18.32
CA SER A 21 -12.20 -7.83 17.11
C SER A 21 -12.98 -9.11 16.76
N LYS A 22 -14.26 -8.95 16.37
CA LYS A 22 -15.15 -10.06 15.96
C LYS A 22 -14.66 -10.81 14.71
N GLU A 23 -13.77 -10.20 13.93
CA GLU A 23 -13.21 -10.74 12.69
C GLU A 23 -12.08 -11.78 12.92
N VAL A 24 -11.59 -11.94 14.16
CA VAL A 24 -10.40 -12.77 14.48
C VAL A 24 -10.73 -14.25 14.72
N LYS A 25 -11.98 -14.69 14.50
CA LYS A 25 -12.40 -16.06 14.86
C LYS A 25 -11.70 -17.20 14.09
N GLN A 26 -10.84 -16.93 13.10
CA GLN A 26 -10.29 -18.02 12.30
C GLN A 26 -8.97 -17.71 11.56
N TRP A 27 -8.03 -16.99 12.16
CA TRP A 27 -6.70 -16.82 11.55
C TRP A 27 -5.68 -17.74 12.24
N SER A 28 -5.54 -18.95 11.70
CA SER A 28 -4.41 -19.82 11.97
C SER A 28 -3.17 -19.23 11.30
N LEU A 29 -2.21 -18.73 12.08
CA LEU A 29 -0.92 -18.19 11.58
C LEU A 29 0.06 -19.28 11.12
N GLU A 30 -0.38 -20.54 11.16
CA GLU A 30 0.36 -21.71 10.68
C GLU A 30 0.08 -22.00 9.20
N ASP A 31 -1.08 -21.54 8.70
CA ASP A 31 -1.37 -21.51 7.27
C ASP A 31 -0.77 -20.23 6.69
N ASP A 32 -0.16 -20.35 5.50
CA ASP A 32 0.52 -19.27 4.78
C ASP A 32 -0.16 -17.92 5.01
N LEU A 33 0.55 -17.02 5.72
CA LEU A 33 0.06 -15.70 6.06
C LEU A 33 -0.59 -15.08 4.81
N PRO A 34 -1.79 -14.49 4.93
CA PRO A 34 -2.38 -13.81 3.79
C PRO A 34 -1.42 -12.71 3.38
N VAL A 35 -0.78 -12.91 2.23
CA VAL A 35 -0.08 -11.87 1.51
C VAL A 35 -1.08 -10.73 1.43
N GLU A 36 -0.74 -9.55 1.96
CA GLU A 36 -1.59 -8.38 1.75
C GLU A 36 -1.68 -8.16 0.25
N ARG A 37 -2.82 -8.55 -0.32
CA ARG A 37 -3.12 -8.32 -1.71
C ARG A 37 -3.41 -6.82 -1.80
N ALA A 38 -2.39 -6.04 -2.15
CA ALA A 38 -2.43 -4.59 -2.14
C ALA A 38 -3.49 -4.00 -3.11
N LEU A 39 -4.06 -4.84 -3.99
CA LEU A 39 -4.78 -4.40 -5.18
C LEU A 39 -5.97 -5.33 -5.49
N GLU A 40 -7.19 -4.89 -5.19
CA GLU A 40 -8.40 -5.37 -5.87
C GLU A 40 -8.67 -4.47 -7.08
N LEU A 41 -7.93 -4.70 -8.17
CA LEU A 41 -8.10 -3.93 -9.39
C LEU A 41 -9.31 -4.43 -10.19
N SER A 42 -10.50 -3.92 -9.86
CA SER A 42 -11.65 -3.96 -10.79
C SER A 42 -11.47 -2.99 -11.99
N ALA A 43 -10.23 -2.62 -12.31
CA ALA A 43 -9.85 -1.45 -13.10
C ALA A 43 -9.82 -1.68 -14.62
N LYS A 44 -9.93 -2.93 -15.08
CA LYS A 44 -9.72 -3.28 -16.50
C LYS A 44 -10.81 -2.84 -17.47
N GLU A 45 -11.96 -2.34 -16.99
CA GLU A 45 -13.13 -2.03 -17.86
C GLU A 45 -13.64 -0.59 -17.82
N LYS A 46 -12.99 0.34 -17.08
CA LYS A 46 -13.44 1.74 -17.05
C LYS A 46 -12.75 2.59 -18.11
N ILE A 47 -13.56 3.31 -18.89
CA ILE A 47 -13.11 4.38 -19.79
C ILE A 47 -12.14 5.29 -19.02
N ALA A 48 -10.93 5.47 -19.57
CA ALA A 48 -9.89 6.27 -18.96
C ALA A 48 -10.29 7.75 -19.01
N THR A 49 -10.90 8.22 -17.93
CA THR A 49 -11.18 9.64 -17.65
C THR A 49 -10.39 10.11 -16.43
N ARG A 50 -10.20 11.42 -16.29
CA ARG A 50 -9.55 11.98 -15.09
C ARG A 50 -10.23 11.53 -13.79
N ARG A 51 -11.56 11.41 -13.80
CA ARG A 51 -12.35 10.89 -12.67
C ARG A 51 -12.01 9.42 -12.37
N SER A 52 -11.94 8.58 -13.41
CA SER A 52 -11.61 7.16 -13.26
C SER A 52 -10.18 6.98 -12.72
N ILE A 53 -9.22 7.77 -13.20
CA ILE A 53 -7.83 7.74 -12.76
C ILE A 53 -7.73 8.04 -11.27
N LEU A 54 -8.37 9.13 -10.81
CA LEU A 54 -8.43 9.46 -9.39
C LEU A 54 -9.05 8.31 -8.58
N SER A 55 -10.19 7.78 -9.04
CA SER A 55 -10.88 6.68 -8.37
C SER A 55 -9.99 5.44 -8.22
N ILE A 56 -9.25 5.07 -9.27
CA ILE A 56 -8.36 3.89 -9.28
C ILE A 56 -7.11 4.16 -8.43
N THR A 57 -6.53 5.36 -8.52
CA THR A 57 -5.37 5.74 -7.72
C THR A 57 -5.71 5.72 -6.23
N SER A 58 -6.91 6.19 -5.85
CA SER A 58 -7.38 6.20 -4.46
C SER A 58 -7.83 4.84 -3.94
N SER A 59 -8.10 3.84 -4.80
CA SER A 59 -8.44 2.49 -4.36
C SER A 59 -7.23 1.66 -3.97
N VAL A 60 -6.01 2.12 -4.28
CA VAL A 60 -4.78 1.43 -3.89
C VAL A 60 -4.58 1.59 -2.38
N TYR A 61 -4.63 0.48 -1.65
CA TYR A 61 -4.43 0.45 -0.20
C TYR A 61 -3.00 0.05 0.13
N ASP A 62 -2.21 1.00 0.65
CA ASP A 62 -0.80 0.80 0.99
C ASP A 62 -0.50 1.34 2.41
N PRO A 63 -0.87 0.59 3.46
CA PRO A 63 -0.73 1.05 4.84
C PRO A 63 0.73 1.26 5.27
N LEU A 64 1.68 0.59 4.59
CA LEU A 64 3.11 0.64 4.90
C LEU A 64 3.89 1.57 3.94
N GLY A 65 3.24 2.12 2.92
CA GLY A 65 3.88 2.99 1.93
C GLY A 65 4.85 2.25 1.00
N ILE A 66 4.78 0.92 0.90
CA ILE A 66 5.77 0.12 0.17
C ILE A 66 5.62 0.29 -1.35
N ILE A 67 4.39 0.38 -1.84
CA ILE A 67 4.10 0.62 -3.27
C ILE A 67 3.93 2.11 -3.58
N SER A 68 4.21 2.99 -2.62
CA SER A 68 4.16 4.44 -2.80
C SER A 68 4.93 4.97 -4.02
N PRO A 69 6.10 4.42 -4.46
CA PRO A 69 6.77 4.89 -5.66
C PRO A 69 5.94 4.63 -6.94
N TYR A 70 5.14 3.56 -6.95
CA TYR A 70 4.24 3.26 -8.06
C TYR A 70 3.02 4.18 -8.02
N VAL A 71 2.41 4.36 -6.85
CA VAL A 71 1.24 5.24 -6.69
C VAL A 71 1.58 6.69 -7.04
N LEU A 72 2.81 7.14 -6.78
CA LEU A 72 3.29 8.47 -7.16
C LEU A 72 3.17 8.72 -8.66
N ASN A 73 3.50 7.75 -9.50
CA ASN A 73 3.41 7.89 -10.96
C ASN A 73 1.98 8.17 -11.42
N ALA A 74 0.99 7.47 -10.86
CA ALA A 74 -0.42 7.76 -11.13
C ALA A 74 -0.84 9.17 -10.66
N LYS A 75 -0.39 9.58 -9.47
CA LYS A 75 -0.62 10.95 -8.97
C LYS A 75 0.01 12.00 -9.87
N SER A 76 1.19 11.73 -10.43
CA SER A 76 1.86 12.61 -11.39
C SER A 76 1.07 12.74 -12.71
N ILE A 77 0.55 11.63 -13.25
CA ILE A 77 -0.34 11.66 -14.43
C ILE A 77 -1.57 12.50 -14.15
N LEU A 78 -2.24 12.25 -13.01
CA LEU A 78 -3.43 13.02 -12.59
C LEU A 78 -3.12 14.52 -12.45
N GLN A 79 -1.98 14.87 -11.87
CA GLN A 79 -1.52 16.26 -11.75
C GLN A 79 -1.29 16.90 -13.13
N GLY A 80 -0.66 16.18 -14.06
CA GLY A 80 -0.47 16.63 -15.44
C GLY A 80 -1.79 16.97 -16.13
N LEU A 81 -2.78 16.09 -16.03
CA LEU A 81 -4.13 16.32 -16.57
C LEU A 81 -4.82 17.52 -15.93
N CYS A 82 -4.66 17.72 -14.62
CA CYS A 82 -5.19 18.88 -13.91
C CYS A 82 -4.55 20.19 -14.41
N ARG A 83 -3.23 20.21 -14.60
CA ARG A 83 -2.50 21.40 -15.12
C ARG A 83 -2.87 21.74 -16.56
N GLN A 84 -3.20 20.73 -17.38
CA GLN A 84 -3.70 20.93 -18.74
C GLN A 84 -5.18 21.40 -18.78
N GLY A 85 -5.87 21.48 -17.64
CA GLY A 85 -7.29 21.82 -17.60
C GLY A 85 -8.20 20.72 -18.17
N PHE A 86 -7.75 19.46 -18.15
CA PHE A 86 -8.49 18.34 -18.72
C PHE A 86 -9.79 18.08 -17.96
N SER A 87 -10.90 17.92 -18.67
CA SER A 87 -12.23 17.70 -18.07
C SER A 87 -12.30 16.37 -17.32
N TRP A 88 -13.13 16.32 -16.28
CA TRP A 88 -13.28 15.15 -15.41
C TRP A 88 -13.74 13.89 -16.15
N ASP A 89 -14.68 14.05 -17.10
CA ASP A 89 -15.39 12.97 -17.77
C ASP A 89 -15.01 12.83 -19.25
N LYS A 90 -14.01 13.60 -19.71
CA LYS A 90 -13.44 13.43 -21.05
C LYS A 90 -12.54 12.20 -21.06
N GLU A 91 -12.61 11.43 -22.14
CA GLU A 91 -11.74 10.27 -22.37
C GLU A 91 -10.32 10.71 -22.76
N LEU A 92 -9.32 10.10 -22.14
CA LEU A 92 -7.91 10.29 -22.45
C LEU A 92 -7.59 9.74 -23.83
N THR A 93 -6.69 10.43 -24.54
CA THR A 93 -6.20 9.99 -25.85
C THR A 93 -4.70 10.19 -25.97
N GLY A 94 -4.08 9.55 -26.97
CA GLY A 94 -2.69 9.75 -27.33
C GLY A 94 -1.72 9.39 -26.19
N THR A 95 -0.81 10.32 -25.89
CA THR A 95 0.31 10.08 -24.96
C THR A 95 -0.13 9.86 -23.52
N ASP A 96 -1.18 10.54 -23.06
CA ASP A 96 -1.62 10.44 -21.67
C ASP A 96 -2.36 9.13 -21.43
N LEU A 97 -3.14 8.66 -22.41
CA LEU A 97 -3.72 7.32 -22.37
C LEU A 97 -2.64 6.24 -22.32
N LYS A 98 -1.59 6.39 -23.13
CA LYS A 98 -0.46 5.46 -23.12
C LYS A 98 0.22 5.41 -21.74
N LYS A 99 0.57 6.56 -21.17
CA LYS A 99 1.17 6.63 -19.82
C LYS A 99 0.29 5.98 -18.76
N TRP A 100 -1.02 6.17 -18.85
CA TRP A 100 -1.97 5.56 -17.94
C TRP A 100 -2.00 4.04 -18.08
N ASN A 101 -2.04 3.51 -19.30
CA ASN A 101 -2.00 2.07 -19.56
C ASN A 101 -0.66 1.45 -19.13
N ASP A 102 0.46 2.10 -19.43
CA ASP A 102 1.79 1.66 -18.99
C ASP A 102 1.86 1.56 -17.45
N TRP A 103 1.20 2.48 -16.73
CA TRP A 103 1.11 2.41 -15.27
C TRP A 103 0.19 1.27 -14.79
N LEU A 104 -0.94 1.03 -15.44
CA LEU A 104 -1.84 -0.10 -15.11
C LEU A 104 -1.15 -1.46 -15.31
N ASP A 105 -0.31 -1.58 -16.34
CA ASP A 105 0.47 -2.79 -16.59
C ASP A 105 1.51 -3.00 -15.47
N GLN A 106 2.27 -1.96 -15.10
CA GLN A 106 3.20 -2.01 -13.96
C GLN A 106 2.49 -2.35 -12.64
N LEU A 107 1.27 -1.87 -12.44
CA LEU A 107 0.47 -2.17 -11.27
C LEU A 107 0.00 -3.63 -11.25
N SER A 108 -0.23 -4.22 -12.43
CA SER A 108 -0.56 -5.64 -12.56
C SER A 108 0.65 -6.52 -12.19
N ASP A 109 1.88 -6.07 -12.47
CA ASP A 109 3.10 -6.78 -12.05
C ASP A 109 3.23 -6.84 -10.52
N LEU A 110 2.71 -5.82 -9.81
CA LEU A 110 2.69 -5.79 -8.34
C LEU A 110 1.77 -6.85 -7.72
N GLU A 111 0.81 -7.42 -8.47
CA GLU A 111 -0.01 -8.53 -7.97
C GLU A 111 0.82 -9.76 -7.57
N ASN A 112 2.01 -9.91 -8.16
CA ASN A 112 2.93 -11.01 -7.90
C ASN A 112 3.93 -10.71 -6.78
N VAL A 113 4.01 -9.46 -6.30
CA VAL A 113 4.94 -9.07 -5.25
C VAL A 113 4.39 -9.53 -3.90
N ARG A 114 5.15 -10.40 -3.24
CA ARG A 114 4.86 -10.85 -1.88
C ARG A 114 5.82 -10.19 -0.92
N ILE A 115 5.29 -9.55 0.11
CA ILE A 115 6.07 -8.90 1.16
C ILE A 115 5.67 -9.52 2.48
N ASP A 116 6.66 -10.01 3.21
CA ASP A 116 6.44 -10.56 4.55
C ASP A 116 5.98 -9.44 5.48
N ARG A 117 4.77 -9.58 6.02
CA ARG A 117 4.21 -8.63 6.99
C ARG A 117 5.09 -8.49 8.25
N CYS A 118 5.87 -9.52 8.59
CA CYS A 118 6.74 -9.52 9.76
C CYS A 118 8.19 -9.24 9.39
N TYR A 119 8.68 -8.04 9.74
CA TYR A 119 10.10 -7.69 9.58
C TYR A 119 11.05 -8.49 10.49
N LYS A 120 10.53 -9.26 11.46
CA LYS A 120 11.29 -10.15 12.34
C LYS A 120 11.08 -11.61 11.93
N PRO A 121 12.01 -12.23 11.16
CA PRO A 121 11.91 -13.65 10.85
C PRO A 121 12.00 -14.52 12.12
N LYS A 122 11.43 -15.74 12.07
CA LYS A 122 11.35 -16.67 13.22
C LYS A 122 12.71 -16.91 13.91
N ASN A 123 13.80 -16.86 13.14
CA ASN A 123 15.17 -17.12 13.61
C ASN A 123 16.02 -15.84 13.77
N PHE A 124 15.40 -14.65 13.83
CA PHE A 124 16.14 -13.39 13.97
C PHE A 124 16.98 -13.34 15.26
N GLY A 125 16.54 -14.03 16.32
CA GLY A 125 17.19 -14.00 17.64
C GLY A 125 16.64 -12.89 18.54
N LYS A 126 17.37 -12.57 19.61
CA LYS A 126 16.99 -11.52 20.56
C LYS A 126 17.27 -10.16 19.92
N VAL A 127 16.22 -9.36 19.76
CA VAL A 127 16.34 -7.98 19.31
C VAL A 127 16.85 -7.17 20.50
N VAL A 128 18.03 -6.56 20.37
CA VAL A 128 18.59 -5.70 21.43
C VAL A 128 18.15 -4.24 21.29
N SER A 129 17.84 -3.82 20.08
CA SER A 129 17.31 -2.49 19.81
C SER A 129 16.56 -2.46 18.48
N SER A 130 15.53 -1.64 18.42
CA SER A 130 14.81 -1.30 17.20
C SER A 130 14.79 0.21 17.02
N GLN A 131 15.07 0.68 15.82
CA GLN A 131 15.00 2.11 15.46
C GLN A 131 14.14 2.26 14.22
N LEU A 132 13.18 3.19 14.28
CA LEU A 132 12.41 3.63 13.13
C LEU A 132 13.02 4.93 12.63
N HIS A 133 13.66 4.88 11.47
CA HIS A 133 14.18 6.06 10.79
C HIS A 133 13.14 6.54 9.79
N CYS A 134 12.72 7.79 9.92
CA CYS A 134 11.83 8.45 8.99
C CYS A 134 12.64 9.41 8.12
N PHE A 135 12.79 9.09 6.85
CA PHE A 135 13.37 10.00 5.87
C PHE A 135 12.25 10.73 5.15
N SER A 136 12.45 12.01 4.86
CA SER A 136 11.50 12.82 4.09
C SER A 136 12.27 13.61 3.04
N ASP A 137 11.82 13.54 1.80
CA ASP A 137 12.32 14.33 0.69
C ASP A 137 11.18 15.10 0.03
N ALA A 138 11.46 16.36 -0.34
CA ALA A 138 10.51 17.24 -1.00
C ALA A 138 10.59 17.03 -2.51
N SER A 139 9.68 16.23 -3.06
CA SER A 139 9.58 16.08 -4.51
C SER A 139 8.84 17.26 -5.13
N GLU A 140 9.36 17.81 -6.23
CA GLU A 140 8.61 18.78 -7.06
C GLU A 140 7.48 18.11 -7.87
N ILE A 141 7.51 16.78 -7.97
CA ILE A 141 6.61 15.97 -8.80
C ILE A 141 5.40 15.51 -7.97
N GLY A 142 5.60 15.17 -6.70
CA GLY A 142 4.52 14.78 -5.78
C GLY A 142 4.19 15.88 -4.78
N TYR A 143 2.91 16.25 -4.63
CA TYR A 143 2.44 17.19 -3.59
C TYR A 143 2.55 16.65 -2.15
N GLU A 144 3.18 15.49 -1.96
CA GLU A 144 3.23 14.75 -0.69
C GLU A 144 4.68 14.54 -0.28
N TRP A 145 4.95 14.72 1.01
CA TRP A 145 6.20 14.32 1.64
C TRP A 145 6.24 12.80 1.72
N TYR A 146 7.23 12.17 1.09
CA TYR A 146 7.40 10.73 1.21
C TYR A 146 8.11 10.43 2.51
N PHE A 147 7.41 9.78 3.44
CA PHE A 147 8.06 9.18 4.60
C PHE A 147 8.56 7.79 4.20
N ILE A 148 9.86 7.67 3.99
CA ILE A 148 10.48 6.34 3.89
C ILE A 148 10.76 5.88 5.32
N TYR A 149 10.12 4.80 5.71
CA TYR A 149 10.35 4.15 6.99
C TYR A 149 11.43 3.08 6.82
N ALA A 150 12.56 3.25 7.51
CA ALA A 150 13.54 2.19 7.66
C ALA A 150 13.51 1.67 9.09
N LEU A 151 13.12 0.41 9.26
CA LEU A 151 13.20 -0.28 10.54
C LEU A 151 14.54 -1.01 10.63
N LEU A 152 15.45 -0.49 11.45
CA LEU A 152 16.70 -1.17 11.78
C LEU A 152 16.53 -1.96 13.06
N MET A 153 16.67 -3.29 12.97
CA MET A 153 16.74 -4.17 14.14
C MET A 153 18.18 -4.67 14.30
N MET A 154 18.78 -4.41 15.46
CA MET A 154 20.10 -4.93 15.80
C MET A 154 19.97 -6.22 16.62
N LYS A 155 20.91 -7.14 16.40
CA LYS A 155 21.06 -8.42 17.11
C LYS A 155 22.40 -8.42 17.86
N GLU A 156 22.47 -9.19 18.95
CA GLU A 156 23.74 -9.65 19.55
C GLU A 156 24.58 -10.46 18.55
#